data_AF-A0A660V203-F1
#
_entry.id   AF-A0A660V203-F1
#
_cell.length_a   1.000
_cell.length_b   1.000
_cell.length_c   1.000
_cell.angle_alpha   90.00
_cell.angle_beta   90.00
_cell.angle_gamma   90.00
#
_symmetry.space_group_name_H-M   'P 1'
#
loop_
_entity.id
_entity.type
_entity.pdbx_description
1 polymer ?
#
loop_
_entity_poly.entity_id
_entity_poly.type
_entity_poly.pdbx_seq_one_letter_code
_entity_poly.pdbx_strand_id
1 'polypeptide(L)'
;MRTGPGRSGFRASLVKLIVFIRTTLERGLQMHMANELLSVPVAVGTLGAAAAGVGFVCQKAKTEITSDKFALMGIMGAFVFAAQMVQLPLPLMPGTSGHLVGAVLLAIILGPYAGAIAISSVVIVQCLIFQDGGLLALGCNIINMALMPSFLGYWVYRHFAVSGTSQWRVYSGSIVASLIALVAGAVLVPIEAAVSGVLSVPFYTFLLTMVGVHLIIGIVEGLITAAVLVYLRQVRPDIIAECAVNSARLSKPAVYMTIIAATVVIGAGLSHFASSLPDGLEWSYAERPDEPEFTAIISNESHAVAAVEDFQSRYSALPDYTIRGGAFGQSGPVEAVEAGAGWQSFAAVSGSAATMGLIWLVAWLLRTRNGGQDAPRAD
;
A
#
# COMPACT_ATOMS: atom_id res chain seq x y z
N MET A 1 -10.10 -45.10 -40.03
CA MET A 1 -10.88 -44.49 -38.94
C MET A 1 -9.99 -43.47 -38.23
N ARG A 2 -10.17 -42.18 -38.47
CA ARG A 2 -9.46 -41.11 -37.76
C ARG A 2 -10.13 -40.90 -36.40
N THR A 3 -9.39 -41.14 -35.32
CA THR A 3 -9.79 -40.75 -33.96
C THR A 3 -9.75 -39.22 -33.87
N GLY A 4 -10.92 -38.59 -33.72
CA GLY A 4 -11.03 -37.14 -33.53
C GLY A 4 -10.36 -36.70 -32.23
N PRO A 5 -9.93 -35.42 -32.10
CA PRO A 5 -9.33 -34.91 -30.88
C PRO A 5 -10.35 -35.06 -29.75
N GLY A 6 -10.05 -35.97 -28.82
CA GLY A 6 -11.00 -36.53 -27.89
C GLY A 6 -11.53 -35.50 -26.90
N ARG A 7 -12.80 -35.69 -26.52
CA ARG A 7 -13.51 -35.02 -25.42
C ARG A 7 -12.71 -34.90 -24.10
N SER A 8 -11.58 -35.60 -23.95
CA SER A 8 -10.65 -35.48 -22.81
C SER A 8 -9.91 -34.15 -22.77
N GLY A 9 -9.49 -33.59 -23.91
CA GLY A 9 -8.77 -32.30 -23.96
C GLY A 9 -9.68 -31.12 -23.61
N PHE A 10 -10.93 -31.14 -24.08
CA PHE A 10 -11.93 -30.14 -23.74
C PHE A 10 -12.32 -30.20 -22.26
N ARG A 11 -12.49 -31.41 -21.69
CA ARG A 11 -12.71 -31.57 -20.25
C ARG A 11 -11.51 -31.12 -19.42
N ALA A 12 -10.28 -31.38 -19.84
CA ALA A 12 -9.09 -30.91 -19.15
C ALA A 12 -8.96 -29.38 -19.21
N SER A 13 -9.25 -28.75 -20.35
CA SER A 13 -9.30 -27.29 -20.48
C SER A 13 -10.44 -26.68 -19.66
N LEU A 14 -11.61 -27.31 -19.62
CA LEU A 14 -12.71 -26.85 -18.76
C LEU A 14 -12.38 -26.98 -17.29
N VAL A 15 -11.77 -28.09 -16.86
CA VAL A 15 -11.36 -28.27 -15.47
C VAL A 15 -10.28 -27.25 -15.11
N LYS A 16 -9.29 -27.01 -15.98
CA LYS A 16 -8.31 -25.94 -15.78
C LYS A 16 -8.95 -24.55 -15.72
N LEU A 17 -9.95 -24.29 -16.56
CA LEU A 17 -10.68 -23.03 -16.56
C LEU A 17 -11.56 -22.87 -15.31
N ILE A 18 -12.24 -23.94 -14.86
CA ILE A 18 -13.07 -23.94 -13.66
C ILE A 18 -12.20 -23.82 -12.41
N VAL A 19 -11.06 -24.51 -12.36
CA VAL A 19 -10.07 -24.37 -11.29
C VAL A 19 -9.49 -22.96 -11.31
N PHE A 20 -9.06 -22.44 -12.47
CA PHE A 20 -8.61 -21.06 -12.61
C PHE A 20 -9.65 -20.06 -12.12
N ILE A 21 -10.90 -20.15 -12.59
CA ILE A 21 -12.00 -19.28 -12.17
C ILE A 21 -12.26 -19.42 -10.66
N ARG A 22 -12.29 -20.64 -10.12
CA ARG A 22 -12.53 -20.89 -8.70
C ARG A 22 -11.40 -20.34 -7.83
N THR A 23 -10.14 -20.59 -8.22
CA THR A 23 -8.95 -20.13 -7.52
C THR A 23 -8.78 -18.60 -7.62
N THR A 24 -9.21 -17.97 -8.72
CA THR A 24 -9.24 -16.50 -8.85
C THR A 24 -10.37 -15.86 -8.03
N LEU A 25 -11.50 -16.55 -7.84
CA LEU A 25 -12.64 -16.06 -7.07
C LEU A 25 -12.52 -16.28 -5.55
N GLU A 26 -11.74 -17.27 -5.11
CA GLU A 26 -11.52 -17.58 -3.69
C GLU A 26 -10.27 -16.90 -3.10
N ARG A 27 -9.50 -16.13 -3.88
CA ARG A 27 -8.28 -15.45 -3.41
C ARG A 27 -8.54 -14.04 -2.91
N GLY A 28 -8.01 -13.77 -1.71
CA GLY A 28 -7.86 -12.42 -1.22
C GLY A 28 -6.75 -11.68 -1.95
N LEU A 29 -7.00 -10.45 -2.38
CA LEU A 29 -5.96 -9.53 -2.87
C LEU A 29 -5.17 -9.00 -1.67
N GLN A 30 -4.39 -9.87 -1.02
CA GLN A 30 -3.49 -9.47 0.04
C GLN A 30 -2.15 -9.06 -0.56
N MET A 31 -1.83 -7.79 -0.40
CA MET A 31 -0.62 -7.16 -0.94
C MET A 31 0.44 -6.89 0.14
N HIS A 32 0.14 -7.27 1.38
CA HIS A 32 0.92 -6.97 2.57
C HIS A 32 1.25 -8.25 3.31
N MET A 33 2.25 -8.18 4.18
CA MET A 33 2.66 -9.35 4.96
C MET A 33 1.47 -9.86 5.78
N ALA A 34 1.14 -11.13 5.57
CA ALA A 34 0.03 -11.82 6.21
C ALA A 34 0.48 -12.47 7.54
N ASN A 35 -0.49 -12.85 8.38
CA ASN A 35 -0.21 -13.35 9.74
C ASN A 35 0.64 -14.64 9.72
N GLU A 36 0.39 -15.49 8.74
CA GLU A 36 1.01 -16.80 8.56
C GLU A 36 2.49 -16.75 8.16
N LEU A 37 2.98 -15.61 7.67
CA LEU A 37 4.40 -15.42 7.37
C LEU A 37 5.26 -15.15 8.62
N LEU A 38 4.65 -15.04 9.80
CA LEU A 38 5.34 -14.68 11.03
C LEU A 38 5.12 -15.69 12.16
N SER A 39 6.18 -15.93 12.92
CA SER A 39 6.05 -16.56 14.22
C SER A 39 5.62 -15.53 15.27
N VAL A 40 4.92 -15.98 16.31
CA VAL A 40 4.42 -15.10 17.38
C VAL A 40 5.52 -14.22 17.99
N PRO A 41 6.73 -14.72 18.29
CA PRO A 41 7.80 -13.88 18.83
C PRO A 41 8.22 -12.74 17.89
N VAL A 42 8.33 -13.01 16.59
CA VAL A 42 8.71 -11.99 15.59
C VAL A 42 7.58 -10.99 15.40
N ALA A 43 6.34 -11.45 15.31
CA ALA A 43 5.16 -10.57 15.25
C ALA A 43 5.10 -9.60 16.44
N VAL A 44 5.24 -10.11 17.67
CA VAL A 44 5.22 -9.27 18.88
C VAL A 44 6.42 -8.31 18.91
N GLY A 45 7.61 -8.78 18.55
CA GLY A 45 8.82 -7.95 18.51
C GLY A 45 8.71 -6.79 17.51
N THR A 46 8.24 -7.08 16.30
CA THR A 46 8.07 -6.09 15.23
C THR A 46 6.91 -5.14 15.53
N LEU A 47 5.79 -5.61 16.11
CA LEU A 47 4.73 -4.73 16.63
C LEU A 47 5.24 -3.76 17.69
N GLY A 48 6.05 -4.25 18.65
CA GLY A 48 6.67 -3.41 19.67
C GLY A 48 7.62 -2.36 19.07
N ALA A 49 8.46 -2.76 18.11
CA ALA A 49 9.37 -1.87 17.41
C ALA A 49 8.63 -0.81 16.57
N ALA A 50 7.59 -1.24 15.83
CA ALA A 50 6.72 -0.34 15.06
C ALA A 50 6.00 0.66 15.97
N ALA A 51 5.43 0.20 17.09
CA ALA A 51 4.77 1.08 18.06
C ALA A 51 5.74 2.11 18.66
N ALA A 52 6.98 1.70 18.99
CA ALA A 52 8.02 2.62 19.46
C ALA A 52 8.41 3.64 18.38
N GLY A 53 8.60 3.19 17.13
CA GLY A 53 8.89 4.05 15.99
C GLY A 53 7.78 5.05 15.69
N VAL A 54 6.53 4.59 15.61
CA VAL A 54 5.34 5.43 15.42
C VAL A 54 5.15 6.41 16.59
N GLY A 55 5.39 5.96 17.82
CA GLY A 55 5.37 6.81 19.00
C GLY A 55 6.42 7.93 18.94
N PHE A 56 7.64 7.60 18.51
CA PHE A 56 8.71 8.58 18.31
C PHE A 56 8.36 9.60 17.22
N VAL A 57 7.88 9.17 16.05
CA VAL A 57 7.49 10.11 14.98
C VAL A 57 6.31 10.98 15.38
N CYS A 58 5.32 10.44 16.11
CA CYS A 58 4.24 11.22 16.70
C CYS A 58 4.75 12.31 17.63
N GLN A 59 5.72 11.98 18.48
CA GLN A 59 6.31 12.95 19.42
C GLN A 59 7.08 14.05 18.69
N LYS A 60 7.79 13.73 17.61
CA LYS A 60 8.50 14.72 16.78
C LYS A 60 7.54 15.56 15.93
N ALA A 61 6.49 14.96 15.39
CA ALA A 61 5.54 15.66 14.53
C ALA A 61 4.73 16.72 15.27
N LYS A 62 4.57 16.60 16.60
CA LYS A 62 3.89 17.62 17.44
C LYS A 62 4.43 19.03 17.27
N THR A 63 5.72 19.19 16.99
CA THR A 63 6.34 20.52 16.79
C THR A 63 6.30 20.99 15.35
N GLU A 64 5.86 20.16 14.41
CA GLU A 64 5.91 20.43 12.96
C GLU A 64 4.53 20.47 12.29
N ILE A 65 3.47 19.94 12.92
CA ILE A 65 2.10 19.90 12.36
C ILE A 65 1.35 21.20 12.67
N THR A 66 1.35 22.10 11.68
CA THR A 66 0.44 23.26 11.63
C THR A 66 -0.97 22.85 11.18
N SER A 67 -1.95 23.74 11.33
CA SER A 67 -3.33 23.52 10.88
C SER A 67 -3.44 23.25 9.38
N ASP A 68 -2.63 23.93 8.58
CA ASP A 68 -2.56 23.73 7.13
C ASP A 68 -1.94 22.37 6.77
N LYS A 69 -0.85 21.99 7.46
CA LYS A 69 -0.18 20.70 7.24
C LYS A 69 -1.11 19.54 7.61
N PHE A 70 -1.95 19.72 8.63
CA PHE A 70 -2.94 18.74 9.05
C PHE A 70 -3.95 18.37 7.96
N ALA A 71 -4.58 19.38 7.33
CA ALA A 71 -5.53 19.13 6.25
C ALA A 71 -4.85 18.41 5.06
N LEU A 72 -3.63 18.84 4.74
CA LEU A 72 -2.82 18.24 3.68
C LEU A 72 -2.46 16.78 3.97
N MET A 73 -2.15 16.42 5.23
CA MET A 73 -1.88 15.03 5.62
C MET A 73 -3.07 14.12 5.28
N GLY A 74 -4.29 14.54 5.64
CA GLY A 74 -5.50 13.75 5.37
C GLY A 74 -5.77 13.59 3.87
N ILE A 75 -5.67 14.68 3.11
CA ILE A 75 -5.90 14.68 1.65
C ILE A 75 -4.85 13.81 0.93
N MET A 76 -3.58 13.98 1.27
CA MET A 76 -2.50 13.20 0.65
C MET A 76 -2.53 11.74 1.07
N GLY A 77 -2.89 11.44 2.33
CA GLY A 77 -3.08 10.05 2.79
C GLY A 77 -4.23 9.36 2.04
N ALA A 78 -5.36 10.04 1.85
CA ALA A 78 -6.47 9.54 1.05
C ALA A 78 -6.08 9.29 -0.41
N PHE A 79 -5.32 10.22 -1.01
CA PHE A 79 -4.77 10.07 -2.35
C PHE A 79 -3.86 8.86 -2.46
N VAL A 80 -2.92 8.68 -1.51
CA VAL A 80 -2.04 7.52 -1.50
C VAL A 80 -2.83 6.24 -1.35
N PHE A 81 -3.77 6.14 -0.40
CA PHE A 81 -4.65 4.98 -0.27
C PHE A 81 -5.30 4.60 -1.61
N ALA A 82 -5.94 5.56 -2.30
CA ALA A 82 -6.57 5.31 -3.59
C ALA A 82 -5.56 4.86 -4.65
N ALA A 83 -4.35 5.44 -4.66
CA ALA A 83 -3.30 5.05 -5.58
C ALA A 83 -2.78 3.62 -5.33
N GLN A 84 -2.75 3.16 -4.08
CA GLN A 84 -2.36 1.77 -3.76
C GLN A 84 -3.40 0.74 -4.23
N MET A 85 -4.66 1.16 -4.42
CA MET A 85 -5.72 0.29 -4.94
C MET A 85 -5.59 0.02 -6.45
N VAL A 86 -4.64 0.66 -7.12
CA VAL A 86 -4.31 0.38 -8.52
C VAL A 86 -3.16 -0.63 -8.56
N GLN A 87 -3.46 -1.93 -8.66
CA GLN A 87 -2.44 -2.94 -8.99
C GLN A 87 -2.10 -2.88 -10.48
N LEU A 88 -0.81 -2.77 -10.77
CA LEU A 88 -0.27 -2.76 -12.12
C LEU A 88 0.25 -4.16 -12.46
N PRO A 89 -0.24 -4.80 -13.53
CA PRO A 89 0.35 -6.05 -14.01
C PRO A 89 1.77 -5.78 -14.49
N LEU A 90 2.71 -6.70 -14.22
CA LEU A 90 4.12 -6.51 -14.56
C LEU A 90 4.48 -7.27 -15.85
N PRO A 91 4.63 -6.59 -17.01
CA PRO A 91 4.89 -7.28 -18.28
C PRO A 91 6.24 -8.02 -18.30
N LEU A 92 7.21 -7.52 -17.51
CA LEU A 92 8.54 -8.10 -17.39
C LEU A 92 8.58 -9.31 -16.43
N MET A 93 7.50 -9.54 -15.67
CA MET A 93 7.33 -10.69 -14.76
C MET A 93 5.91 -11.24 -14.93
N PRO A 94 5.63 -12.01 -16.00
CA PRO A 94 4.29 -12.53 -16.26
C PRO A 94 3.77 -13.37 -15.08
N GLY A 95 2.51 -13.17 -14.70
CA GLY A 95 1.88 -13.90 -13.59
C GLY A 95 1.84 -13.14 -12.26
N THR A 96 2.54 -12.00 -12.13
CA THR A 96 2.51 -11.14 -10.95
C THR A 96 2.08 -9.70 -11.25
N SER A 97 1.66 -9.00 -10.22
CA SER A 97 1.39 -7.57 -10.23
C SER A 97 2.19 -6.86 -9.13
N GLY A 98 2.12 -5.54 -9.11
CA GLY A 98 2.60 -4.78 -7.96
C GLY A 98 1.77 -3.52 -7.78
N HIS A 99 1.78 -3.00 -6.56
CA HIS A 99 1.06 -1.80 -6.19
C HIS A 99 2.02 -0.73 -5.68
N LEU A 100 1.52 0.50 -5.65
CA LEU A 100 2.27 1.63 -5.11
C LEU A 100 2.31 1.59 -3.58
N VAL A 101 3.33 2.21 -2.99
CA VAL A 101 3.47 2.44 -1.55
C VAL A 101 3.16 3.91 -1.21
N GLY A 102 3.77 4.87 -1.93
CA GLY A 102 3.51 6.30 -1.77
C GLY A 102 4.16 6.96 -0.55
N ALA A 103 4.92 6.21 0.25
CA ALA A 103 5.60 6.72 1.46
C ALA A 103 6.62 7.83 1.13
N VAL A 104 7.37 7.69 0.03
CA VAL A 104 8.37 8.68 -0.37
C VAL A 104 7.70 10.00 -0.77
N LEU A 105 6.62 9.94 -1.54
CA LEU A 105 5.82 11.12 -1.91
C LEU A 105 5.31 11.84 -0.66
N LEU A 106 4.72 11.11 0.28
CA LEU A 106 4.22 11.67 1.54
C LEU A 106 5.34 12.30 2.36
N ALA A 107 6.48 11.63 2.48
CA ALA A 107 7.61 12.14 3.24
C ALA A 107 8.21 13.42 2.63
N ILE A 108 8.29 13.53 1.29
CA ILE A 108 8.78 14.74 0.62
C ILE A 108 7.82 15.92 0.82
N ILE A 109 6.51 15.70 0.70
CA ILE A 109 5.51 16.78 0.81
C ILE A 109 5.30 17.20 2.27
N LEU A 110 5.12 16.24 3.17
CA LEU A 110 4.70 16.49 4.56
C LEU A 110 5.90 16.61 5.52
N GLY A 111 7.07 16.15 5.10
CA GLY A 111 8.21 15.84 5.96
C GLY A 111 8.15 14.39 6.45
N PRO A 112 9.29 13.80 6.85
CA PRO A 112 9.39 12.36 7.11
C PRO A 112 8.55 11.90 8.31
N TYR A 113 8.37 12.74 9.34
CA TYR A 113 7.56 12.40 10.51
C TYR A 113 6.06 12.39 10.19
N ALA A 114 5.54 13.47 9.60
CA ALA A 114 4.13 13.57 9.22
C ALA A 114 3.79 12.59 8.08
N GLY A 115 4.71 12.39 7.13
CA GLY A 115 4.61 11.38 6.08
C GLY A 115 4.48 9.98 6.66
N ALA A 116 5.38 9.59 7.58
CA ALA A 116 5.32 8.30 8.27
C ALA A 116 4.00 8.07 9.02
N ILE A 117 3.44 9.09 9.67
CA ILE A 117 2.13 9.01 10.33
C ILE A 117 1.01 8.77 9.31
N ALA A 118 1.04 9.48 8.19
CA ALA A 118 0.04 9.35 7.13
C ALA A 118 0.04 7.94 6.53
N ILE A 119 1.21 7.42 6.12
CA ILE A 119 1.30 6.07 5.55
C ILE A 119 1.08 4.97 6.60
N SER A 120 1.46 5.19 7.87
CA SER A 120 1.08 4.24 8.95
C SER A 120 -0.43 4.16 9.10
N SER A 121 -1.13 5.29 8.98
CA SER A 121 -2.59 5.35 9.04
C SER A 121 -3.25 4.61 7.87
N VAL A 122 -2.65 4.70 6.67
CA VAL A 122 -3.08 3.94 5.49
C VAL A 122 -2.97 2.43 5.75
N VAL A 123 -1.80 1.95 6.18
CA VAL A 123 -1.54 0.53 6.47
C VAL A 123 -2.45 0.00 7.60
N ILE A 124 -2.71 0.81 8.64
CA ILE A 124 -3.64 0.44 9.71
C ILE A 124 -5.07 0.28 9.17
N VAL A 125 -5.53 1.19 8.30
CA VAL A 125 -6.86 1.07 7.69
C VAL A 125 -6.96 -0.17 6.80
N GLN A 126 -5.93 -0.46 5.99
CA GLN A 126 -5.84 -1.66 5.15
C GLN A 126 -5.97 -2.93 6.00
N CYS A 127 -5.18 -3.04 7.06
CA CYS A 127 -5.20 -4.20 7.95
C CYS A 127 -6.55 -4.38 8.67
N LEU A 128 -7.11 -3.30 9.25
CA LEU A 128 -8.31 -3.41 10.09
C LEU A 128 -9.61 -3.55 9.29
N ILE A 129 -9.79 -2.72 8.26
CA ILE A 129 -11.05 -2.66 7.50
C ILE A 129 -11.05 -3.72 6.40
N PHE A 130 -9.92 -3.87 5.71
CA PHE A 130 -9.84 -4.63 4.46
C PHE A 130 -9.12 -5.97 4.59
N GLN A 131 -8.59 -6.33 5.76
CA GLN A 131 -7.76 -7.53 5.93
C GLN A 131 -6.60 -7.61 4.91
N ASP A 132 -6.19 -6.48 4.34
CA ASP A 132 -5.02 -6.40 3.48
C ASP A 132 -3.78 -6.25 4.37
N GLY A 133 -3.22 -7.40 4.72
CA GLY A 133 -2.17 -7.55 5.73
C GLY A 133 -2.68 -8.02 7.09
N GLY A 134 -1.87 -8.82 7.76
CA GLY A 134 -2.23 -9.46 9.01
C GLY A 134 -2.12 -8.54 10.24
N LEU A 135 -3.00 -8.70 11.23
CA LEU A 135 -2.92 -8.02 12.54
C LEU A 135 -1.59 -8.28 13.28
N LEU A 136 -1.09 -9.51 13.26
CA LEU A 136 0.23 -9.88 13.81
C LEU A 136 1.37 -9.30 12.97
N ALA A 137 1.16 -9.20 11.66
CA ALA A 137 2.12 -8.65 10.71
C ALA A 137 2.08 -7.12 10.57
N LEU A 138 1.13 -6.44 11.22
CA LEU A 138 0.98 -4.99 11.17
C LEU A 138 2.26 -4.26 11.56
N GLY A 139 3.03 -4.81 12.50
CA GLY A 139 4.34 -4.28 12.89
C GLY A 139 5.34 -4.27 11.73
N CYS A 140 5.48 -5.42 11.05
CA CYS A 140 6.32 -5.57 9.86
C CYS A 140 5.86 -4.62 8.75
N ASN A 141 4.56 -4.58 8.46
CA ASN A 141 4.00 -3.71 7.42
C ASN A 141 4.26 -2.21 7.71
N ILE A 142 4.10 -1.75 8.95
CA ILE A 142 4.46 -0.38 9.33
C ILE A 142 5.96 -0.13 9.19
N ILE A 143 6.83 -1.06 9.59
CA ILE A 143 8.28 -0.88 9.45
C ILE A 143 8.67 -0.78 7.96
N ASN A 144 8.20 -1.73 7.15
CA ASN A 144 8.61 -1.92 5.76
C ASN A 144 8.02 -0.87 4.82
N MET A 145 6.79 -0.42 5.09
CA MET A 145 6.06 0.47 4.18
C MET A 145 5.87 1.87 4.72
N ALA A 146 5.93 2.07 6.04
CA ALA A 146 5.79 3.39 6.63
C ALA A 146 7.14 3.98 7.04
N LEU A 147 7.79 3.37 8.04
CA LEU A 147 8.97 3.97 8.67
C LEU A 147 10.18 3.95 7.73
N MET A 148 10.59 2.77 7.25
CA MET A 148 11.78 2.62 6.42
C MET A 148 11.74 3.52 5.17
N PRO A 149 10.71 3.44 4.30
CA PRO A 149 10.71 4.24 3.08
C PRO A 149 10.47 5.73 3.31
N SER A 150 9.73 6.13 4.35
CA SER A 150 9.55 7.56 4.65
C SER A 150 10.86 8.22 5.03
N PHE A 151 11.68 7.59 5.88
CA PHE A 151 12.96 8.17 6.31
C PHE A 151 14.04 8.00 5.26
N LEU A 152 14.21 6.79 4.71
CA LEU A 152 15.26 6.52 3.72
C LEU A 152 15.00 7.27 2.41
N GLY A 153 13.77 7.21 1.89
CA GLY A 153 13.42 7.90 0.65
C GLY A 153 13.55 9.42 0.78
N TYR A 154 13.08 10.00 1.88
CA TYR A 154 13.28 11.42 2.15
C TYR A 154 14.75 11.81 2.25
N TRP A 155 15.56 11.02 2.98
CA TRP A 155 16.99 11.26 3.09
C TRP A 155 17.69 11.19 1.74
N VAL A 156 17.40 10.17 0.92
CA VAL A 156 17.95 10.04 -0.43
C VAL A 156 17.54 11.23 -1.29
N TYR A 157 16.25 11.58 -1.31
CA TYR A 157 15.72 12.66 -2.13
C TYR A 157 16.41 14.00 -1.84
N ARG A 158 16.69 14.29 -0.56
CA ARG A 158 17.35 15.53 -0.13
C ARG A 158 18.78 15.71 -0.65
N HIS A 159 19.47 14.63 -1.04
CA HIS A 159 20.80 14.74 -1.66
C HIS A 159 20.73 15.15 -3.14
N PHE A 160 19.57 14.99 -3.78
CA PHE A 160 19.34 15.40 -5.16
C PHE A 160 18.65 16.76 -5.24
N ALA A 161 17.65 16.96 -4.39
CA ALA A 161 16.73 18.08 -4.42
C ALA A 161 16.90 18.95 -3.17
N VAL A 162 17.34 20.19 -3.39
CA VAL A 162 17.31 21.30 -2.41
C VAL A 162 16.62 22.51 -3.05
N SER A 163 16.39 23.58 -2.30
CA SER A 163 15.77 24.81 -2.84
C SER A 163 16.53 25.32 -4.07
N GLY A 164 15.81 25.67 -5.15
CA GLY A 164 16.38 26.11 -6.43
C GLY A 164 16.82 24.99 -7.38
N THR A 165 16.46 23.73 -7.12
CA THR A 165 16.84 22.60 -7.98
C THR A 165 16.10 22.54 -9.31
N SER A 166 16.83 22.16 -10.36
CA SER A 166 16.29 21.96 -11.71
C SER A 166 15.24 20.84 -11.74
N GLN A 167 14.32 20.90 -12.70
CA GLN A 167 13.29 19.86 -12.88
C GLN A 167 13.90 18.47 -13.01
N TRP A 168 15.01 18.34 -13.75
CA TRP A 168 15.76 17.08 -13.88
C TRP A 168 16.12 16.45 -12.52
N ARG A 169 16.60 17.27 -11.56
CA ARG A 169 16.96 16.78 -10.22
C ARG A 169 15.75 16.31 -9.42
N VAL A 170 14.56 16.89 -9.66
CA VAL A 170 13.30 16.39 -9.07
C VAL A 170 13.00 15.01 -9.63
N TYR A 171 13.00 14.85 -10.95
CA TYR A 171 12.74 13.55 -11.59
C TYR A 171 13.74 12.49 -11.14
N SER A 172 15.05 12.75 -11.29
CA SER A 172 16.07 11.77 -10.91
C SER A 172 16.05 11.49 -9.41
N GLY A 173 15.86 12.52 -8.58
CA GLY A 173 15.79 12.37 -7.13
C GLY A 173 14.59 11.55 -6.69
N SER A 174 13.40 11.79 -7.23
CA SER A 174 12.19 11.03 -6.91
C SER A 174 12.29 9.57 -7.35
N ILE A 175 12.87 9.31 -8.53
CA ILE A 175 13.07 7.93 -9.03
C ILE A 175 14.07 7.19 -8.14
N VAL A 176 15.24 7.77 -7.88
CA VAL A 176 16.27 7.12 -7.06
C VAL A 176 15.79 6.93 -5.62
N ALA A 177 15.13 7.93 -5.04
CA ALA A 177 14.56 7.83 -3.70
C ALA A 177 13.51 6.73 -3.58
N SER A 178 12.56 6.68 -4.52
CA SER A 178 11.50 5.66 -4.51
C SER A 178 12.07 4.27 -4.74
N LEU A 179 12.96 4.10 -5.72
CA LEU A 179 13.61 2.82 -5.99
C LEU A 179 14.36 2.28 -4.77
N ILE A 180 15.22 3.10 -4.14
CA ILE A 180 16.00 2.66 -2.97
C ILE A 180 15.08 2.37 -1.79
N ALA A 181 14.10 3.24 -1.53
CA ALA A 181 13.19 3.10 -0.40
C ALA A 181 12.29 1.86 -0.51
N LEU A 182 11.70 1.62 -1.68
CA LEU A 182 10.84 0.46 -1.93
C LEU A 182 11.64 -0.84 -1.90
N VAL A 183 12.82 -0.88 -2.52
CA VAL A 183 13.68 -2.08 -2.46
C VAL A 183 14.11 -2.34 -1.03
N ALA A 184 14.46 -1.31 -0.24
CA ALA A 184 14.81 -1.50 1.17
C ALA A 184 13.66 -2.09 1.99
N GLY A 185 12.44 -1.58 1.80
CA GLY A 185 11.24 -2.16 2.44
C GLY A 185 10.97 -3.60 1.98
N ALA A 186 11.07 -3.87 0.69
CA ALA A 186 10.85 -5.18 0.10
C ALA A 186 11.87 -6.23 0.55
N VAL A 187 13.11 -5.82 0.82
CA VAL A 187 14.17 -6.71 1.36
C VAL A 187 13.90 -7.11 2.80
N LEU A 188 13.22 -6.28 3.60
CA LEU A 188 12.90 -6.62 4.99
C LEU A 188 11.90 -7.77 5.09
N VAL A 189 10.92 -7.85 4.19
CA VAL A 189 9.88 -8.89 4.18
C VAL A 189 10.46 -10.33 4.20
N PRO A 190 11.34 -10.75 3.25
CA PRO A 190 11.93 -12.08 3.28
C PRO A 190 12.87 -12.28 4.48
N ILE A 191 13.49 -11.21 5.01
CA ILE A 191 14.33 -11.29 6.22
C ILE A 191 13.45 -11.58 7.43
N GLU A 192 12.35 -10.86 7.62
CA GLU A 192 11.39 -11.05 8.71
C GLU A 192 10.74 -12.45 8.66
N ALA A 193 10.39 -12.91 7.47
CA ALA A 193 9.88 -14.26 7.24
C ALA A 193 10.94 -15.34 7.55
N ALA A 194 12.20 -15.13 7.15
CA ALA A 194 13.30 -16.05 7.45
C ALA A 194 13.62 -16.10 8.95
N VAL A 195 13.67 -14.94 9.63
CA VAL A 195 13.85 -14.86 11.09
C VAL A 195 12.70 -15.52 11.83
N SER A 196 11.48 -15.50 11.27
CA SER A 196 10.34 -16.20 11.83
C SER A 196 10.47 -17.73 11.79
N GLY A 197 11.34 -18.27 10.93
CA GLY A 197 11.56 -19.71 10.80
C GLY A 197 10.39 -20.48 10.19
N VAL A 198 9.40 -19.77 9.63
CA VAL A 198 8.21 -20.35 8.98
C VAL A 198 8.34 -20.37 7.46
N LEU A 199 9.44 -19.83 6.93
CA LEU A 199 9.69 -19.77 5.50
C LEU A 199 10.10 -21.14 4.98
N SER A 200 9.29 -21.67 4.07
CA SER A 200 9.54 -22.94 3.40
C SER A 200 9.97 -22.81 1.94
N VAL A 201 9.99 -21.58 1.40
CA VAL A 201 10.63 -21.23 0.12
C VAL A 201 12.12 -20.91 0.37
N PRO A 202 13.05 -21.24 -0.54
CA PRO A 202 14.43 -20.80 -0.41
C PRO A 202 14.53 -19.28 -0.28
N PHE A 203 15.17 -18.80 0.80
CA PHE A 203 15.31 -17.37 1.10
C PHE A 203 15.80 -16.54 -0.09
N TYR A 204 16.79 -17.04 -0.82
CA TYR A 204 17.35 -16.33 -1.97
C TYR A 204 16.33 -16.12 -3.10
N THR A 205 15.49 -17.12 -3.36
CA THR A 205 14.43 -17.02 -4.39
C THR A 205 13.38 -16.00 -3.98
N PHE A 206 12.95 -16.01 -2.72
CA PHE A 206 12.01 -15.02 -2.19
C PHE A 206 12.61 -13.60 -2.26
N LEU A 207 13.85 -13.44 -1.78
CA LEU A 207 14.56 -12.17 -1.81
C LEU A 207 14.69 -11.59 -3.23
N LEU A 208 15.13 -12.40 -4.20
CA LEU A 208 15.28 -11.93 -5.58
C LEU A 208 13.94 -11.55 -6.21
N THR A 209 12.88 -12.29 -5.91
CA THR A 209 11.52 -11.98 -6.39
C THR A 209 11.07 -10.63 -5.86
N MET A 210 11.18 -10.42 -4.54
CA MET A 210 10.80 -9.17 -3.90
C MET A 210 11.60 -7.99 -4.46
N VAL A 211 12.92 -8.13 -4.58
CA VAL A 211 13.78 -7.09 -5.17
C VAL A 211 13.40 -6.81 -6.63
N GLY A 212 13.21 -7.85 -7.44
CA GLY A 212 12.88 -7.72 -8.87
C GLY A 212 11.59 -6.96 -9.12
N VAL A 213 10.50 -7.35 -8.45
CA VAL A 213 9.20 -6.68 -8.53
C VAL A 213 9.31 -5.22 -8.10
N HIS A 214 9.94 -4.97 -6.95
CA HIS A 214 10.01 -3.62 -6.37
C HIS A 214 10.99 -2.68 -7.07
N LEU A 215 11.94 -3.21 -7.85
CA LEU A 215 12.74 -2.39 -8.78
C LEU A 215 11.86 -1.81 -9.89
N ILE A 216 10.95 -2.61 -10.46
CA ILE A 216 10.05 -2.14 -11.53
C ILE A 216 9.05 -1.14 -10.96
N ILE A 217 8.38 -1.51 -9.86
CA ILE A 217 7.43 -0.63 -9.17
C ILE A 217 8.10 0.65 -8.68
N GLY A 218 9.32 0.57 -8.14
CA GLY A 218 10.09 1.73 -7.69
C GLY A 218 10.36 2.77 -8.77
N ILE A 219 10.58 2.35 -10.02
CA ILE A 219 10.71 3.27 -11.16
C ILE A 219 9.37 3.95 -11.45
N VAL A 220 8.28 3.18 -11.52
CA VAL A 220 6.94 3.69 -11.81
C VAL A 220 6.48 4.66 -10.72
N GLU A 221 6.60 4.28 -9.45
CA GLU A 221 6.28 5.13 -8.31
C GLU A 221 7.15 6.39 -8.28
N GLY A 222 8.42 6.27 -8.63
CA GLY A 222 9.34 7.40 -8.75
C GLY A 222 8.91 8.42 -9.79
N LEU A 223 8.43 7.96 -10.94
CA LEU A 223 7.91 8.81 -12.01
C LEU A 223 6.61 9.50 -11.58
N ILE A 224 5.69 8.77 -10.95
CA ILE A 224 4.44 9.32 -10.41
C ILE A 224 4.76 10.38 -9.33
N THR A 225 5.67 10.06 -8.42
CA THR A 225 6.14 10.98 -7.37
C THR A 225 6.71 12.25 -7.99
N ALA A 226 7.58 12.13 -9.01
CA ALA A 226 8.13 13.28 -9.71
C ALA A 226 7.03 14.13 -10.37
N ALA A 227 6.06 13.50 -11.04
CA ALA A 227 4.96 14.19 -11.71
C ALA A 227 4.12 15.01 -10.71
N VAL A 228 3.76 14.42 -9.57
CA VAL A 228 3.02 15.11 -8.50
C VAL A 228 3.84 16.27 -7.93
N LEU A 229 5.13 16.07 -7.67
CA LEU A 229 6.00 17.13 -7.15
C LEU A 229 6.18 18.28 -8.14
N VAL A 230 6.36 17.99 -9.43
CA VAL A 230 6.46 19.02 -10.48
C VAL A 230 5.16 19.80 -10.59
N TYR A 231 4.00 19.12 -10.58
CA TYR A 231 2.69 19.77 -10.55
C TYR A 231 2.58 20.72 -9.36
N LEU A 232 2.86 20.25 -8.15
CA LEU A 232 2.78 21.05 -6.92
C LEU A 232 3.75 22.24 -6.95
N ARG A 233 4.99 22.06 -7.42
CA ARG A 233 5.95 23.17 -7.60
C ARG A 233 5.45 24.26 -8.56
N GLN A 234 4.69 23.88 -9.59
CA GLN A 234 4.16 24.83 -10.58
C GLN A 234 2.92 25.58 -10.08
N VAL A 235 2.04 24.92 -9.32
CA VAL A 235 0.78 25.53 -8.87
C VAL A 235 0.90 26.20 -7.50
N ARG A 236 1.63 25.59 -6.56
CA ARG A 236 1.77 26.00 -5.14
C ARG A 236 3.08 25.48 -4.53
N PRO A 237 4.22 26.13 -4.81
CA PRO A 237 5.51 25.72 -4.28
C PRO A 237 5.57 25.74 -2.74
N ASP A 238 4.77 26.59 -2.07
CA ASP A 238 4.72 26.75 -0.61
C ASP A 238 4.17 25.51 0.13
N ILE A 239 3.51 24.59 -0.58
CA ILE A 239 2.99 23.34 -0.01
C ILE A 239 4.11 22.30 0.18
N ILE A 240 5.20 22.41 -0.58
CA ILE A 240 6.36 21.52 -0.47
C ILE A 240 7.33 22.12 0.53
N ALA A 241 7.76 21.32 1.51
CA ALA A 241 8.62 21.75 2.61
C ALA A 241 9.95 22.44 2.22
N GLU A 242 10.33 22.40 0.94
CA GLU A 242 11.65 22.79 0.43
C GLU A 242 11.66 23.95 -0.58
N CYS A 243 10.51 24.53 -0.98
CA CYS A 243 10.46 25.55 -2.04
C CYS A 243 10.14 26.96 -1.54
N ALA A 244 11.08 27.89 -1.70
CA ALA A 244 10.99 29.30 -1.30
C ALA A 244 10.55 30.26 -2.43
N VAL A 245 9.66 29.84 -3.34
CA VAL A 245 9.25 30.67 -4.48
C VAL A 245 7.88 31.33 -4.23
N ASN A 246 7.82 32.66 -4.35
CA ASN A 246 6.70 33.49 -3.89
C ASN A 246 5.51 33.67 -4.88
N SER A 247 5.40 32.87 -5.95
CA SER A 247 4.25 33.00 -6.88
C SER A 247 3.34 31.77 -6.87
N ALA A 248 2.45 31.72 -5.88
CA ALA A 248 1.33 30.80 -5.89
C ALA A 248 0.38 31.15 -7.05
N ARG A 249 0.07 30.18 -7.93
CA ARG A 249 -0.83 30.39 -9.08
C ARG A 249 -2.29 30.04 -8.76
N LEU A 250 -2.50 29.10 -7.84
CA LEU A 250 -3.83 28.68 -7.37
C LEU A 250 -4.04 29.08 -5.90
N SER A 251 -5.27 28.94 -5.37
CA SER A 251 -5.51 29.02 -3.93
C SER A 251 -5.25 27.65 -3.26
N LYS A 252 -5.00 27.61 -1.94
CA LYS A 252 -4.83 26.33 -1.22
C LYS A 252 -6.06 25.41 -1.38
N PRO A 253 -7.31 25.91 -1.22
CA PRO A 253 -8.49 25.09 -1.44
C PRO A 253 -8.58 24.54 -2.86
N ALA A 254 -8.17 25.31 -3.88
CA ALA A 254 -8.18 24.82 -5.26
C ALA A 254 -7.23 23.63 -5.46
N VAL A 255 -6.02 23.66 -4.88
CA VAL A 255 -5.09 22.51 -4.95
C VAL A 255 -5.61 21.31 -4.16
N TYR A 256 -6.25 21.55 -3.01
CA TYR A 256 -6.87 20.47 -2.25
C TYR A 256 -7.99 19.81 -3.06
N MET A 257 -8.82 20.60 -3.75
CA MET A 257 -9.87 20.08 -4.62
C MET A 257 -9.32 19.30 -5.82
N THR A 258 -8.18 19.71 -6.41
CA THR A 258 -7.59 18.93 -7.51
C THR A 258 -7.05 17.59 -7.04
N ILE A 259 -6.43 17.54 -5.84
CA ILE A 259 -5.96 16.27 -5.27
C ILE A 259 -7.14 15.38 -4.90
N ILE A 260 -8.19 15.91 -4.25
CA ILE A 260 -9.40 15.16 -3.93
C ILE A 260 -10.07 14.63 -5.20
N ALA A 261 -10.19 15.45 -6.24
CA ALA A 261 -10.73 15.01 -7.53
C ALA A 261 -9.87 13.89 -8.14
N ALA A 262 -8.54 14.01 -8.10
CA ALA A 262 -7.64 12.95 -8.54
C ALA A 262 -7.82 11.66 -7.71
N THR A 263 -7.95 11.76 -6.38
CA THR A 263 -8.25 10.63 -5.49
C THR A 263 -9.54 9.93 -5.91
N VAL A 264 -10.60 10.68 -6.21
CA VAL A 264 -11.88 10.10 -6.65
C VAL A 264 -11.75 9.47 -8.04
N VAL A 265 -11.04 10.09 -8.99
CA VAL A 265 -10.82 9.53 -10.33
C VAL A 265 -10.00 8.24 -10.26
N ILE A 266 -8.94 8.21 -9.45
CA ILE A 266 -8.12 7.02 -9.25
C ILE A 266 -8.92 5.94 -8.53
N GLY A 267 -9.55 6.29 -7.41
CA GLY A 267 -10.26 5.35 -6.55
C GLY A 267 -11.57 4.82 -7.15
N ALA A 268 -12.35 5.64 -7.84
CA ALA A 268 -13.61 5.20 -8.45
C ALA A 268 -13.47 4.77 -9.92
N GLY A 269 -12.41 5.24 -10.60
CA GLY A 269 -12.19 5.01 -12.03
C GLY A 269 -11.07 4.02 -12.31
N LEU A 270 -9.83 4.36 -11.95
CA LEU A 270 -8.66 3.54 -12.32
C LEU A 270 -8.58 2.22 -11.55
N SER A 271 -9.03 2.19 -10.30
CA SER A 271 -9.08 0.95 -9.49
C SER A 271 -9.93 -0.15 -10.14
N HIS A 272 -10.92 0.22 -10.97
CA HIS A 272 -11.74 -0.73 -11.71
C HIS A 272 -10.92 -1.59 -12.68
N PHE A 273 -9.78 -1.05 -13.12
CA PHE A 273 -8.84 -1.72 -14.02
C PHE A 273 -7.64 -2.31 -13.28
N ALA A 274 -7.69 -2.37 -11.94
CA ALA A 274 -6.63 -2.99 -11.15
C ALA A 274 -6.48 -4.47 -11.52
N SER A 275 -5.23 -4.90 -11.62
CA SER A 275 -4.90 -6.29 -11.90
C SER A 275 -5.34 -7.20 -10.76
N SER A 276 -6.00 -8.31 -11.09
CA SER A 276 -6.34 -9.37 -10.14
C SER A 276 -5.23 -10.42 -9.95
N LEU A 277 -4.05 -10.22 -10.55
CA LEU A 277 -2.89 -11.09 -10.38
C LEU A 277 -2.27 -10.92 -8.99
N PRO A 278 -1.73 -12.00 -8.39
CA PRO A 278 -1.03 -11.94 -7.10
C PRO A 278 0.10 -10.92 -7.17
N ASP A 279 0.30 -10.19 -6.09
CA ASP A 279 1.41 -9.26 -6.02
C ASP A 279 2.76 -10.00 -5.90
N GLY A 280 3.88 -9.27 -5.91
CA GLY A 280 5.21 -9.89 -5.83
C GLY A 280 5.45 -10.69 -4.55
N LEU A 281 4.75 -10.35 -3.47
CA LEU A 281 4.85 -11.03 -2.18
C LEU A 281 4.06 -12.35 -2.24
N GLU A 282 2.78 -12.31 -2.56
CA GLU A 282 1.94 -13.50 -2.71
C GLU A 282 2.54 -14.46 -3.76
N TRP A 283 2.99 -13.94 -4.92
CA TRP A 283 3.60 -14.74 -5.98
C TRP A 283 4.87 -15.48 -5.52
N SER A 284 5.54 -14.99 -4.48
CA SER A 284 6.76 -15.62 -3.97
C SER A 284 6.53 -16.88 -3.13
N TYR A 285 5.38 -17.00 -2.44
CA TYR A 285 5.13 -18.09 -1.48
C TYR A 285 3.77 -18.79 -1.62
N ALA A 286 2.78 -18.17 -2.26
CA ALA A 286 1.46 -18.75 -2.50
C ALA A 286 1.37 -19.38 -3.90
N GLU A 287 0.29 -20.12 -4.15
CA GLU A 287 0.05 -20.78 -5.44
C GLU A 287 0.14 -19.79 -6.62
N ARG A 288 0.78 -20.19 -7.71
CA ARG A 288 1.03 -19.29 -8.86
C ARG A 288 0.05 -19.55 -10.00
N PRO A 289 -0.61 -18.52 -10.56
CA PRO A 289 -1.45 -18.69 -11.75
C PRO A 289 -0.67 -19.17 -12.98
N ASP A 290 0.59 -18.77 -13.09
CA ASP A 290 1.51 -19.12 -14.18
C ASP A 290 2.22 -20.46 -13.99
N GLU A 291 2.31 -20.95 -12.74
CA GLU A 291 2.90 -22.26 -12.40
C GLU A 291 1.93 -23.09 -11.54
N PRO A 292 0.95 -23.79 -12.14
CA PRO A 292 -0.10 -24.52 -11.39
C PRO A 292 0.40 -25.69 -10.54
N GLU A 293 1.65 -26.12 -10.75
CA GLU A 293 2.30 -27.17 -9.95
C GLU A 293 3.00 -26.60 -8.70
N PHE A 294 3.10 -25.27 -8.58
CA PHE A 294 3.64 -24.60 -7.40
C PHE A 294 2.61 -24.65 -6.27
N THR A 295 2.85 -25.49 -5.27
CA THR A 295 2.05 -25.54 -4.04
C THR A 295 2.44 -24.38 -3.12
N ALA A 296 1.47 -23.71 -2.49
CA ALA A 296 1.76 -22.71 -1.48
C ALA A 296 2.64 -23.31 -0.37
N ILE A 297 3.74 -22.64 -0.03
CA ILE A 297 4.74 -23.15 0.90
C ILE A 297 4.83 -22.20 2.10
N ILE A 298 3.88 -22.34 3.03
CA ILE A 298 3.95 -21.74 4.38
C ILE A 298 3.71 -22.84 5.39
N SER A 299 4.69 -23.08 6.27
CA SER A 299 4.60 -24.08 7.33
C SER A 299 4.38 -23.40 8.69
N ASN A 300 3.25 -22.71 8.85
CA ASN A 300 2.89 -22.07 10.13
C ASN A 300 1.71 -22.77 10.78
N GLU A 301 2.00 -23.76 11.62
CA GLU A 301 1.00 -24.57 12.33
C GLU A 301 0.55 -23.95 13.67
N SER A 302 0.89 -22.68 13.91
CA SER A 302 0.60 -22.00 15.18
C SER A 302 -0.90 -21.77 15.37
N HIS A 303 -1.50 -22.43 16.37
CA HIS A 303 -2.88 -22.17 16.77
C HIS A 303 -3.15 -20.71 17.14
N ALA A 304 -2.14 -20.01 17.68
CA ALA A 304 -2.29 -18.59 18.02
C ALA A 304 -2.40 -17.71 16.77
N VAL A 305 -1.62 -17.99 15.74
CA VAL A 305 -1.67 -17.27 14.45
C VAL A 305 -3.02 -17.54 13.78
N ALA A 306 -3.46 -18.80 13.73
CA ALA A 306 -4.77 -19.17 13.20
C ALA A 306 -5.94 -18.52 13.96
N ALA A 307 -5.85 -18.40 15.29
CA ALA A 307 -6.88 -17.74 16.09
C ALA A 307 -6.95 -16.23 15.82
N VAL A 308 -5.82 -15.56 15.56
CA VAL A 308 -5.82 -14.14 15.19
C VAL A 308 -6.35 -13.94 13.77
N GLU A 309 -6.03 -14.84 12.83
CA GLU A 309 -6.59 -14.82 11.47
C GLU A 309 -8.12 -14.97 11.47
N ASP A 310 -8.64 -15.96 12.23
CA ASP A 310 -10.08 -16.15 12.41
C ASP A 310 -10.74 -14.95 13.11
N PHE A 311 -10.06 -14.33 14.09
CA PHE A 311 -10.54 -13.09 14.70
C PHE A 311 -10.59 -11.95 13.68
N GLN A 312 -9.50 -11.70 12.94
CA GLN A 312 -9.42 -10.61 11.97
C GLN A 312 -10.49 -10.77 10.89
N SER A 313 -10.58 -11.95 10.29
CA SER A 313 -11.58 -12.26 9.25
C SER A 313 -13.02 -12.13 9.73
N ARG A 314 -13.31 -12.35 11.02
CA ARG A 314 -14.64 -12.12 11.60
C ARG A 314 -15.01 -10.65 11.77
N TYR A 315 -14.04 -9.79 12.05
CA TYR A 315 -14.30 -8.38 12.39
C TYR A 315 -13.95 -7.39 11.27
N SER A 316 -13.16 -7.78 10.27
CA SER A 316 -12.90 -6.97 9.09
C SER A 316 -14.19 -6.76 8.28
N ALA A 317 -14.44 -5.51 7.90
CA ALA A 317 -15.69 -5.08 7.29
C ALA A 317 -15.77 -5.45 5.80
N LEU A 318 -14.65 -5.31 5.09
CA LEU A 318 -14.52 -5.56 3.65
C LEU A 318 -13.25 -6.37 3.37
N PRO A 319 -13.13 -7.59 3.90
CA PRO A 319 -11.94 -8.40 3.69
C PRO A 319 -11.63 -8.54 2.20
N ASP A 320 -10.36 -8.35 1.86
CA ASP A 320 -9.82 -8.39 0.51
C ASP A 320 -10.51 -7.42 -0.47
N TYR A 321 -10.99 -6.28 0.05
CA TYR A 321 -11.69 -5.25 -0.73
C TYR A 321 -13.03 -5.71 -1.32
N THR A 322 -13.59 -6.80 -0.82
CA THR A 322 -14.88 -7.35 -1.26
C THR A 322 -15.86 -7.51 -0.10
N ILE A 323 -17.15 -7.64 -0.40
CA ILE A 323 -18.12 -8.08 0.60
C ILE A 323 -18.05 -9.60 0.71
N ARG A 324 -18.05 -10.12 1.95
CA ARG A 324 -18.15 -11.56 2.22
C ARG A 324 -19.28 -12.15 1.38
N GLY A 325 -18.94 -13.17 0.56
CA GLY A 325 -19.92 -13.90 -0.24
C GLY A 325 -21.02 -14.47 0.63
N GLY A 326 -22.12 -13.72 0.80
CA GLY A 326 -23.38 -14.25 1.30
C GLY A 326 -23.97 -15.20 0.26
N ALA A 327 -24.69 -16.21 0.71
CA ALA A 327 -25.33 -17.27 -0.07
C ALA A 327 -26.44 -16.79 -1.04
N PHE A 328 -26.17 -15.81 -1.89
CA PHE A 328 -27.05 -15.32 -2.94
C PHE A 328 -26.40 -15.47 -4.31
N GLY A 329 -26.81 -16.54 -4.98
CA GLY A 329 -26.81 -16.62 -6.44
C GLY A 329 -25.56 -17.24 -7.05
N GLN A 330 -25.76 -18.37 -7.73
CA GLN A 330 -24.88 -18.85 -8.78
C GLN A 330 -24.92 -17.83 -9.93
N SER A 331 -24.16 -16.75 -9.86
CA SER A 331 -23.94 -15.83 -10.98
C SER A 331 -22.79 -16.35 -11.85
N GLY A 332 -22.89 -16.11 -13.16
CA GLY A 332 -21.89 -16.58 -14.12
C GLY A 332 -20.51 -15.93 -13.89
N PRO A 333 -19.43 -16.49 -14.46
CA PRO A 333 -18.06 -15.99 -14.25
C PRO A 333 -17.85 -14.52 -14.66
N VAL A 334 -18.64 -13.99 -15.59
CA VAL A 334 -18.57 -12.58 -16.03
C VAL A 334 -19.22 -11.63 -15.01
N GLU A 335 -20.37 -12.01 -14.45
CA GLU A 335 -21.09 -11.21 -13.44
C GLU A 335 -20.31 -11.15 -12.11
N ALA A 336 -19.57 -12.22 -11.76
CA ALA A 336 -18.71 -12.24 -10.60
C ALA A 336 -17.51 -11.27 -10.72
N VAL A 337 -16.94 -11.13 -11.93
CA VAL A 337 -15.83 -10.20 -12.22
C VAL A 337 -16.30 -8.75 -12.21
N GLU A 338 -17.46 -8.44 -12.80
CA GLU A 338 -18.04 -7.09 -12.76
C GLU A 338 -18.44 -6.67 -11.33
N ALA A 339 -19.00 -7.60 -10.54
CA ALA A 339 -19.30 -7.36 -9.13
C ALA A 339 -18.03 -7.10 -8.31
N GLY A 340 -16.96 -7.87 -8.55
CA GLY A 340 -15.65 -7.68 -7.89
C GLY A 340 -15.02 -6.32 -8.19
N ALA A 341 -15.05 -5.90 -9.46
CA ALA A 341 -14.50 -4.61 -9.87
C ALA A 341 -15.31 -3.40 -9.33
N GLY A 342 -16.62 -3.56 -9.13
CA GLY A 342 -17.45 -2.56 -8.45
C GLY A 342 -17.11 -2.42 -6.96
N TRP A 343 -16.83 -3.53 -6.28
CA TRP A 343 -16.42 -3.51 -4.87
C TRP A 343 -15.05 -2.90 -4.64
N GLN A 344 -14.08 -3.16 -5.54
CA GLN A 344 -12.76 -2.53 -5.47
C GLN A 344 -12.85 -1.00 -5.54
N SER A 345 -13.65 -0.45 -6.44
CA SER A 345 -13.86 1.01 -6.53
C SER A 345 -14.55 1.58 -5.30
N PHE A 346 -15.55 0.88 -4.75
CA PHE A 346 -16.18 1.28 -3.49
C PHE A 346 -15.19 1.25 -2.32
N ALA A 347 -14.39 0.19 -2.23
CA ALA A 347 -13.38 0.00 -1.20
C ALA A 347 -12.28 1.06 -1.28
N ALA A 348 -11.86 1.44 -2.49
CA ALA A 348 -10.92 2.54 -2.71
C ALA A 348 -11.45 3.87 -2.19
N VAL A 349 -12.70 4.24 -2.53
CA VAL A 349 -13.30 5.51 -2.08
C VAL A 349 -13.56 5.52 -0.57
N SER A 350 -14.17 4.45 -0.04
CA SER A 350 -14.50 4.35 1.38
C SER A 350 -13.26 4.23 2.26
N GLY A 351 -12.24 3.50 1.80
CA GLY A 351 -10.94 3.39 2.45
C GLY A 351 -10.17 4.71 2.45
N SER A 352 -10.14 5.44 1.34
CA SER A 352 -9.58 6.80 1.30
C SER A 352 -10.25 7.73 2.31
N ALA A 353 -11.58 7.67 2.44
CA ALA A 353 -12.31 8.45 3.43
C ALA A 353 -11.98 8.03 4.87
N ALA A 354 -11.91 6.72 5.13
CA ALA A 354 -11.52 6.17 6.44
C ALA A 354 -10.10 6.57 6.83
N THR A 355 -9.13 6.48 5.90
CA THR A 355 -7.76 6.95 6.09
C THR A 355 -7.71 8.44 6.41
N MET A 356 -8.44 9.27 5.65
CA MET A 356 -8.52 10.70 5.94
C MET A 356 -9.06 10.98 7.34
N GLY A 357 -10.11 10.25 7.75
CA GLY A 357 -10.70 10.34 9.09
C GLY A 357 -9.73 9.90 10.19
N LEU A 358 -8.98 8.83 9.99
CA LEU A 358 -7.98 8.35 10.95
C LEU A 358 -6.83 9.34 11.10
N ILE A 359 -6.29 9.87 9.99
CA ILE A 359 -5.25 10.89 10.02
C ILE A 359 -5.75 12.15 10.74
N TRP A 360 -6.99 12.56 10.45
CA TRP A 360 -7.64 13.67 11.15
C TRP A 360 -7.72 13.42 12.66
N LEU A 361 -8.16 12.23 13.08
CA LEU A 361 -8.25 11.87 14.49
C LEU A 361 -6.87 11.87 15.17
N VAL A 362 -5.87 11.24 14.56
CA VAL A 362 -4.51 11.15 15.11
C VAL A 362 -3.94 12.55 15.31
N ALA A 363 -3.99 13.41 14.29
CA ALA A 363 -3.39 14.72 14.44
C ALA A 363 -4.25 15.70 15.28
N TRP A 364 -5.56 15.50 15.39
CA TRP A 364 -6.37 16.15 16.43
C TRP A 364 -5.90 15.77 17.85
N LEU A 365 -5.66 14.48 18.11
CA LEU A 365 -5.12 14.00 19.39
C LEU A 365 -3.71 14.54 19.69
N LEU A 366 -2.87 14.68 18.66
CA LEU A 366 -1.53 15.26 18.82
C LEU A 366 -1.58 16.74 19.17
N ARG A 367 -2.55 17.49 18.63
CA ARG A 367 -2.72 18.93 18.88
C ARG A 367 -3.30 19.22 20.27
N THR A 368 -4.36 18.51 20.67
CA THR A 368 -5.00 18.72 21.98
C THR A 368 -4.05 18.49 23.15
N ARG A 369 -3.08 17.57 22.98
CA ARG A 369 -2.05 17.27 23.98
C ARG A 369 -0.94 18.32 24.10
N ASN A 370 -0.81 19.24 23.15
CA ASN A 370 0.24 20.27 23.16
C ASN A 370 -0.19 21.60 23.81
N GLY A 371 -1.44 21.72 24.28
CA GLY A 371 -1.99 22.97 24.80
C GLY A 371 -2.27 23.96 23.67
N GLY A 372 -3.53 24.35 23.50
CA GLY A 372 -3.99 25.18 22.38
C GLY A 372 -3.20 26.48 22.21
N GLN A 373 -2.25 26.47 21.27
CA GLN A 373 -1.65 27.70 20.73
C GLN A 373 -2.50 28.32 19.60
N ASP A 374 -3.61 27.68 19.22
CA ASP A 374 -4.59 28.19 18.26
C ASP A 374 -5.90 28.63 18.96
N ALA A 375 -5.83 29.26 20.14
CA ALA A 375 -6.96 30.08 20.59
C ALA A 375 -6.97 31.35 19.72
N PRO A 376 -8.09 31.71 19.05
CA PRO A 376 -8.15 32.99 18.36
C PRO A 376 -7.89 34.09 19.39
N ARG A 377 -6.91 34.97 19.10
CA ARG A 377 -6.77 36.21 19.86
C ARG A 377 -8.07 36.99 19.66
N ALA A 378 -8.83 37.12 20.74
CA ALA A 378 -9.92 38.07 20.81
C ALA A 378 -9.27 39.45 20.92
N ASP A 379 -9.11 40.10 19.78
CA ASP A 379 -8.85 41.53 19.67
C ASP A 379 -10.14 42.21 19.18
#